data_AF-A0A9P6H393-F1
#
_entry.id   AF-A0A9P6H393-F1
#
_cell.length_a   1.000
_cell.length_b   1.000
_cell.length_c   1.000
_cell.angle_alpha   90.00
_cell.angle_beta   90.00
_cell.angle_gamma   90.00
#
_symmetry.space_group_name_H-M   'P 1'
#
loop_
_entity.id
_entity.type
_entity.pdbx_description
1 polymer ?
#
loop_
_entity_poly.entity_id
_entity_poly.type
_entity_poly.pdbx_seq_one_letter_code
_entity_poly.pdbx_strand_id
1 'polypeptide(L)'
;TLHIFRTLRNTARVYKNKVSQEVVRPQGAKFEALRELDSGSRGRVVYEIGDPDYGVWSAGTVIGFIRDIPMCEKLLSRIESEAENAIERLNKLGIAKAKL
;
A
#
# COMPACT_ATOMS: atom_id res chain seq x y z
N THR A 1 -4.83 3.13 -4.40
CA THR A 1 -5.35 1.92 -3.72
C THR A 1 -6.82 2.13 -3.40
N LEU A 2 -7.59 1.07 -3.14
CA LEU A 2 -9.02 1.16 -2.76
C LEU A 2 -9.36 0.14 -1.66
N HIS A 3 -10.58 0.20 -1.13
CA HIS A 3 -11.09 -0.76 -0.14
C HIS A 3 -12.15 -1.68 -0.73
N ILE A 4 -12.02 -2.99 -0.48
CA ILE A 4 -13.01 -4.02 -0.84
C ILE A 4 -13.68 -4.58 0.44
N PHE A 5 -14.83 -5.24 0.27
CA PHE A 5 -15.55 -5.97 1.34
C PHE A 5 -15.97 -5.16 2.58
N ARG A 6 -16.12 -3.84 2.46
CA ARG A 6 -16.59 -2.99 3.56
C ARG A 6 -17.96 -3.41 4.10
N THR A 7 -18.89 -3.76 3.22
CA THR A 7 -20.25 -4.21 3.56
C THR A 7 -20.27 -5.58 4.24
N LEU A 8 -19.26 -6.41 3.99
CA LEU A 8 -19.10 -7.74 4.57
C LEU A 8 -18.34 -7.74 5.90
N ARG A 9 -17.98 -6.56 6.43
CA ARG A 9 -17.15 -6.39 7.64
C ARG A 9 -15.80 -7.12 7.57
N ASN A 10 -15.27 -7.34 6.37
CA ASN A 10 -13.98 -7.98 6.12
C ASN A 10 -13.08 -7.08 5.25
N THR A 11 -12.92 -5.82 5.67
CA THR A 11 -12.33 -4.78 4.81
C THR A 11 -10.86 -5.06 4.51
N ALA A 12 -10.49 -5.05 3.22
CA ALA A 12 -9.10 -5.12 2.77
C ALA A 12 -8.73 -3.89 1.93
N ARG A 13 -7.48 -3.44 2.00
CA ARG A 13 -6.92 -2.39 1.14
C ARG A 13 -6.04 -3.01 0.06
N VAL A 14 -6.38 -2.74 -1.20
CA VAL A 14 -5.75 -3.38 -2.36
C VAL A 14 -5.32 -2.37 -3.42
N TYR A 15 -4.47 -2.81 -4.33
CA TYR A 15 -4.09 -2.01 -5.50
C TYR A 15 -5.32 -1.70 -6.36
N LYS A 16 -5.38 -0.50 -6.95
CA LYS A 16 -6.50 -0.10 -7.82
C LYS A 16 -6.19 -0.57 -9.24
N ASN A 17 -6.80 -1.68 -9.65
CA ASN A 17 -6.70 -2.29 -10.99
C ASN A 17 -8.09 -2.58 -11.56
N LYS A 18 -8.19 -3.24 -12.70
CA LYS A 18 -9.49 -3.61 -13.30
C LYS A 18 -10.30 -4.52 -12.38
N VAL A 19 -9.68 -5.60 -11.88
CA VAL A 19 -10.34 -6.63 -11.06
C VAL A 19 -10.84 -6.07 -9.72
N SER A 20 -10.03 -5.30 -9.00
CA SER A 20 -10.42 -4.73 -7.71
C SER A 20 -11.54 -3.70 -7.84
N GLN A 21 -11.63 -3.01 -8.97
CA GLN A 21 -12.76 -2.13 -9.27
C GLN A 21 -14.05 -2.90 -9.56
N GLU A 22 -13.97 -4.08 -10.18
CA GLU A 22 -15.14 -4.96 -10.37
C GLU A 22 -15.65 -5.49 -9.02
N VAL A 23 -14.74 -5.87 -8.10
CA VAL A 23 -15.09 -6.36 -6.76
C VAL A 23 -15.81 -5.29 -5.90
N VAL A 24 -15.51 -4.00 -6.09
CA VAL A 24 -16.17 -2.91 -5.35
C VAL A 24 -17.58 -2.60 -5.86
N ARG A 25 -17.88 -2.84 -7.15
CA ARG A 25 -19.13 -2.41 -7.79
C ARG A 25 -20.40 -3.00 -7.16
N PRO A 26 -20.51 -4.30 -6.86
CA PRO A 26 -21.76 -4.85 -6.38
C PRO A 26 -21.98 -4.56 -4.88
N GLN A 27 -22.72 -3.49 -4.59
CA GLN A 27 -23.21 -3.22 -3.24
C GLN A 27 -24.32 -4.23 -2.89
N GLY A 28 -23.99 -5.24 -2.08
CA GLY A 28 -24.95 -6.25 -1.61
C GLY A 28 -24.87 -7.61 -2.29
N ALA A 29 -23.87 -7.86 -3.15
CA ALA A 29 -23.58 -9.22 -3.60
C ALA A 29 -23.14 -10.09 -2.41
N LYS A 30 -23.61 -11.34 -2.39
CA LYS A 30 -23.11 -12.34 -1.44
C LYS A 30 -21.66 -12.66 -1.77
N PHE A 31 -20.88 -13.00 -0.75
CA PHE A 31 -19.45 -13.32 -0.86
C PHE A 31 -19.17 -14.40 -1.90
N GLU A 32 -20.09 -15.35 -2.12
CA GLU A 32 -19.90 -16.42 -3.11
C GLU A 32 -19.76 -15.91 -4.54
N ALA A 33 -20.44 -14.81 -4.90
CA ALA A 33 -20.37 -14.21 -6.23
C ALA A 33 -19.04 -13.49 -6.50
N LEU A 34 -18.28 -13.17 -5.44
CA LEU A 34 -17.00 -12.47 -5.52
C LEU A 34 -15.80 -13.41 -5.34
N ARG A 35 -16.04 -14.65 -4.93
CA ARG A 35 -15.01 -15.64 -4.58
C ARG A 35 -14.11 -16.02 -5.76
N GLU A 36 -14.63 -15.99 -6.99
CA GLU A 36 -13.86 -16.27 -8.20
C GLU A 36 -12.95 -15.11 -8.64
N LEU A 37 -13.29 -13.88 -8.25
CA LEU A 37 -12.50 -12.69 -8.56
C LEU A 37 -11.43 -12.42 -7.50
N ASP A 38 -11.70 -12.77 -6.24
CA ASP A 38 -10.82 -12.55 -5.09
C ASP A 38 -10.13 -13.84 -4.59
N SER A 39 -10.01 -14.86 -5.44
CA SER A 39 -9.29 -16.06 -5.02
C SER A 39 -7.81 -15.72 -4.78
N GLY A 40 -7.29 -16.07 -3.60
CA GLY A 40 -5.87 -15.87 -3.28
C GLY A 40 -4.92 -16.52 -4.28
N SER A 41 -5.38 -17.55 -5.00
CA SER A 41 -4.67 -18.15 -6.13
C SER A 41 -4.46 -17.17 -7.30
N ARG A 42 -5.46 -16.35 -7.66
CA ARG A 42 -5.32 -15.32 -8.70
C ARG A 42 -4.43 -14.18 -8.23
N GLY A 43 -4.57 -13.77 -6.97
CA GLY A 43 -3.69 -12.76 -6.38
C GLY A 43 -2.22 -13.19 -6.39
N ARG A 44 -1.94 -14.47 -6.15
CA ARG A 44 -0.58 -15.03 -6.24
C ARG A 44 0.03 -14.90 -7.64
N VAL A 45 -0.75 -15.18 -8.68
CA VAL A 45 -0.28 -15.13 -10.06
C VAL A 45 0.19 -13.73 -10.45
N VAL A 46 -0.42 -12.66 -9.90
CA VAL A 46 0.05 -11.27 -10.12
C VAL A 46 1.55 -11.13 -9.80
N TYR A 47 2.01 -11.72 -8.69
CA TYR A 47 3.41 -11.66 -8.29
C TYR A 47 4.31 -12.58 -9.12
N GLU A 48 3.77 -13.66 -9.68
CA GLU A 48 4.52 -14.64 -10.48
C GLU A 48 4.74 -14.16 -11.93
N ILE A 49 3.71 -13.60 -12.56
CA ILE A 49 3.75 -13.21 -13.98
C ILE A 49 3.97 -11.70 -14.19
N GLY A 50 3.77 -10.89 -13.14
CA GLY A 50 3.93 -9.44 -13.22
C GLY A 50 2.80 -8.70 -13.93
N ASP A 51 1.65 -9.34 -14.15
CA ASP A 51 0.44 -8.68 -14.67
C ASP A 51 -0.39 -8.10 -13.50
N PRO A 52 -0.37 -6.76 -13.30
CA PRO A 52 -1.06 -6.13 -12.19
C PRO A 52 -2.59 -6.19 -12.31
N ASP A 53 -3.15 -6.53 -13.48
CA ASP A 53 -4.59 -6.63 -13.74
C ASP A 53 -5.12 -8.07 -13.63
N TYR A 54 -4.28 -9.08 -13.37
CA TYR A 54 -4.69 -10.50 -13.34
C TYR A 54 -5.64 -10.85 -12.18
N GLY A 55 -5.45 -10.20 -11.03
CA GLY A 55 -6.18 -10.51 -9.79
C GLY A 55 -6.11 -9.38 -8.77
N VAL A 56 -6.72 -9.61 -7.61
CA VAL A 56 -6.63 -8.70 -6.46
C VAL A 56 -5.31 -8.92 -5.73
N TRP A 57 -4.57 -7.84 -5.47
CA TRP A 57 -3.31 -7.89 -4.72
C TRP A 57 -3.17 -6.69 -3.77
N SER A 58 -2.45 -6.93 -2.67
CA SER A 58 -2.35 -5.99 -1.55
C SER A 58 -1.40 -4.85 -1.87
N ALA A 59 -1.85 -3.62 -1.64
CA ALA A 59 -1.00 -2.43 -1.71
C ALA A 59 -1.47 -1.35 -0.74
N GLY A 60 -0.53 -0.78 0.02
CA GLY A 60 -0.76 0.38 0.88
C GLY A 60 -0.74 1.70 0.12
N THR A 61 -1.27 2.78 0.72
CA THR A 61 -1.15 4.14 0.16
C THR A 61 0.30 4.61 0.05
N VAL A 62 1.19 4.06 0.90
CA VAL A 62 2.63 4.33 0.91
C VAL A 62 3.30 4.06 -0.45
N ILE A 63 2.72 3.23 -1.31
CA ILE A 63 3.26 2.93 -2.64
C ILE A 63 3.47 4.19 -3.50
N GLY A 64 2.69 5.26 -3.28
CA GLY A 64 2.87 6.53 -4.00
C GLY A 64 4.15 7.30 -3.63
N PHE A 65 4.81 6.92 -2.53
CA PHE A 65 6.08 7.50 -2.06
C PHE A 65 7.31 6.68 -2.47
N ILE A 66 7.13 5.44 -2.93
CA ILE A 66 8.24 4.56 -3.34
C ILE A 66 8.67 4.95 -4.76
N ARG A 67 9.95 5.29 -4.94
CA ARG A 67 10.52 5.77 -6.21
C ARG A 67 11.68 4.92 -6.72
N ASP A 68 12.13 3.95 -5.95
CA ASP A 68 13.26 3.09 -6.26
C ASP A 68 13.10 1.69 -5.66
N ILE A 69 13.99 0.77 -6.07
CA ILE A 69 13.99 -0.64 -5.65
C ILE A 69 15.41 -0.98 -5.13
N PRO A 70 15.78 -0.53 -3.92
CA PRO A 70 17.09 -0.83 -3.34
C PRO A 70 17.15 -2.25 -2.76
N MET A 71 18.37 -2.73 -2.48
CA MET A 71 18.58 -3.87 -1.59
C MET A 71 18.02 -3.58 -0.19
N CYS A 72 17.53 -4.60 0.52
CA CYS A 72 16.93 -4.44 1.84
C CYS A 72 17.88 -3.75 2.84
N GLU A 73 19.17 -4.11 2.82
CA GLU A 73 20.19 -3.46 3.67
C GLU A 73 20.28 -1.96 3.39
N LYS A 74 20.41 -1.58 2.11
CA LYS A 74 20.47 -0.17 1.70
C LYS A 74 19.19 0.59 2.05
N LEU A 75 18.02 -0.06 1.96
CA LEU A 75 16.75 0.54 2.37
C LEU A 75 16.76 0.88 3.85
N LEU A 76 17.18 -0.06 4.71
CA LEU A 76 17.20 0.12 6.15
C LEU A 76 18.21 1.21 6.55
N SER A 77 19.44 1.15 6.06
CA SER A 77 20.45 2.18 6.34
C SER A 77 20.02 3.57 5.89
N ARG A 78 19.28 3.67 4.76
CA ARG A 78 18.70 4.94 4.32
C ARG A 78 17.64 5.45 5.29
N ILE A 79 16.71 4.60 5.72
CA ILE A 79 15.65 4.97 6.68
C ILE A 79 16.25 5.49 7.98
N GLU A 80 17.26 4.81 8.52
CA GLU A 80 17.96 5.21 9.74
C GLU A 80 18.62 6.59 9.58
N SER A 81 19.42 6.76 8.53
CA SER A 81 20.10 8.05 8.27
C SER A 81 19.12 9.20 8.00
N GLU A 82 18.04 8.95 7.26
CA GLU A 82 17.00 9.97 7.01
C GLU A 82 16.29 10.37 8.32
N ALA A 83 16.05 9.43 9.23
CA ALA A 83 15.45 9.70 10.54
C ALA A 83 16.38 10.54 11.43
N GLU A 84 17.67 10.22 11.50
CA GLU A 84 18.67 11.01 12.24
C GLU A 84 18.75 12.45 11.71
N ASN A 85 18.85 12.61 10.39
CA ASN A 85 18.87 13.92 9.74
C ASN A 85 17.58 14.72 10.01
N ALA A 86 16.42 14.05 10.04
CA ALA A 86 15.15 14.70 10.37
C ALA A 86 15.13 15.20 11.82
N ILE A 87 15.62 14.40 12.77
CA ILE A 87 15.72 14.78 14.19
C ILE A 87 16.68 15.95 14.36
N GLU A 88 17.86 15.91 13.73
CA GLU A 88 18.81 17.04 13.77
C GLU A 88 18.21 18.34 13.26
N ARG A 89 17.47 18.26 12.14
CA ARG A 89 16.79 19.43 11.56
C ARG A 89 15.75 20.00 12.53
N LEU A 90 14.96 19.14 13.20
CA LEU A 90 13.97 19.57 14.18
C LEU A 90 14.64 20.23 15.40
N ASN A 91 15.74 19.66 15.91
CA ASN A 91 16.49 20.23 17.03
C ASN A 91 17.03 21.63 16.70
N LYS A 92 17.49 21.86 15.46
CA LYS A 92 17.96 23.19 15.02
C LYS A 92 16.84 24.24 15.00
N LEU A 93 15.59 23.84 14.76
CA LEU A 93 14.42 24.75 14.81
C LEU A 93 14.05 25.13 16.25
N GLY A 94 14.25 24.22 17.21
CA GLY A 94 14.00 24.47 18.64
C GLY A 94 14.97 25.46 19.30
N ILE A 95 16.08 25.83 18.62
CA ILE A 95 17.11 26.76 19.12
C ILE A 95 17.03 28.10 18.37
N ALA A 96 15.85 28.51 17.90
CA ALA A 96 15.62 29.91 17.54
C ALA A 96 15.73 30.76 18.82
N LYS A 97 16.96 31.17 19.19
CA LYS A 97 17.22 32.11 20.29
C LYS A 97 16.29 33.30 20.12
N ALA A 98 15.40 33.50 21.09
CA ALA A 98 14.71 34.77 21.24
C ALA A 98 15.76 35.87 21.22
N LYS A 99 15.72 36.73 20.20
CA LYS A 99 16.51 37.96 20.17
C LYS A 99 15.91 38.86 21.27
N LEU A 100 16.60 38.96 22.39
CA LEU A 100 16.47 40.09 23.32
C LEU A 100 17.08 41.33 22.69
#